data_AF-A0A958AMB8-F1
#
_entry.id   AF-A0A958AMB8-F1
#
_cell.length_a   1.000
_cell.length_b   1.000
_cell.length_c   1.000
_cell.angle_alpha   90.00
_cell.angle_beta   90.00
_cell.angle_gamma   90.00
#
_symmetry.space_group_name_H-M   'P 1'
#
loop_
_entity.id
_entity.type
_entity.pdbx_description
1 polymer ?
#
loop_
_entity_poly.entity_id
_entity_poly.type
_entity_poly.pdbx_seq_one_letter_code
_entity_poly.pdbx_strand_id
1 'polypeptide(L)'
;EQFPPGMYDNTFDTAVIAPDFLAIVNADRVDVQFCGAFESSLTTAHLNALRDLASRMRPRDDISDASAAANSDQPRLTTPGVANIRSGPGTAFAVIGQSIASQSFEIAGKNNDGTWWQVPFEDGTGWIASSVATTTGSTGSIQVSIDIPTPPPTPAVTPTAAATPTSLPRERSDQEFTVGSWGVRLYDVKKAKAMYFYGNAEIADGVWLTPLVELRNLGAAEIRPVDSNLSLYLQDQSGRIIEYNIFNLSAVMAASWQYQVGAHYDPIKPGVVIGTSFPFDVPPDLGDVWLRAKQNPDFAVYLGNVSQIPETQ
;
A
#
# COMPACT_ATOMS: atom_id res chain seq x y z
N GLU A 1 20.78 -11.39 15.83
CA GLU A 1 21.84 -10.85 16.72
C GLU A 1 21.73 -9.34 16.73
N GLN A 2 22.05 -8.68 17.85
CA GLN A 2 22.14 -7.22 17.91
C GLN A 2 23.53 -6.80 17.45
N PHE A 3 23.60 -5.90 16.48
CA PHE A 3 24.86 -5.30 16.02
C PHE A 3 25.15 -4.00 16.80
N PRO A 4 26.44 -3.62 16.99
CA PRO A 4 26.80 -2.38 17.66
C PRO A 4 26.32 -1.13 16.88
N PRO A 5 26.14 0.03 17.53
CA PRO A 5 25.57 1.20 16.88
C PRO A 5 26.54 1.82 15.85
N GLY A 6 26.12 1.83 14.58
CA GLY A 6 26.78 2.44 13.43
C GLY A 6 25.81 2.55 12.24
N MET A 7 26.04 3.47 11.30
CA MET A 7 25.20 3.58 10.09
C MET A 7 25.52 2.43 9.12
N TYR A 8 24.60 1.47 9.03
CA TYR A 8 24.63 0.39 8.03
C TYR A 8 23.83 0.82 6.78
N ASP A 9 24.23 0.34 5.60
CA ASP A 9 23.55 0.63 4.33
C ASP A 9 22.39 -0.36 4.12
N ASN A 10 21.20 0.15 3.78
CA ASN A 10 19.95 -0.61 3.64
C ASN A 10 19.84 -1.33 2.28
N THR A 11 20.95 -1.68 1.62
CA THR A 11 20.94 -2.21 0.25
C THR A 11 20.44 -3.66 0.11
N PHE A 12 19.89 -4.26 1.17
CA PHE A 12 19.21 -5.56 1.11
C PHE A 12 17.77 -5.44 1.62
N ASP A 13 16.89 -4.90 0.76
CA ASP A 13 15.50 -4.56 1.09
C ASP A 13 14.58 -5.75 1.38
N THR A 14 14.99 -6.99 1.11
CA THR A 14 14.37 -8.26 1.58
C THR A 14 15.12 -9.43 0.93
N ALA A 15 15.35 -10.52 1.65
CA ALA A 15 15.90 -11.74 1.08
C ALA A 15 14.98 -12.93 1.40
N VAL A 16 14.52 -13.62 0.36
CA VAL A 16 13.85 -14.92 0.49
C VAL A 16 14.94 -15.95 0.73
N ILE A 17 15.03 -16.45 1.97
CA ILE A 17 16.09 -17.42 2.37
C ILE A 17 15.64 -18.85 2.05
N ALA A 18 14.33 -19.09 2.03
CA ALA A 18 13.68 -20.33 1.63
C ALA A 18 12.20 -20.04 1.28
N PRO A 19 11.46 -20.95 0.61
CA PRO A 19 10.07 -20.74 0.21
C PRO A 19 9.14 -20.34 1.37
N ASP A 20 9.47 -20.78 2.59
CA ASP A 20 8.65 -20.60 3.79
C ASP A 20 9.20 -19.52 4.75
N PHE A 21 10.28 -18.81 4.38
CA PHE A 21 10.98 -17.87 5.26
C PHE A 21 11.33 -16.54 4.57
N LEU A 22 10.90 -15.45 5.19
CA LEU A 22 11.27 -14.09 4.81
C LEU A 22 12.23 -13.51 5.84
N ALA A 23 13.37 -12.99 5.39
CA ALA A 23 14.25 -12.18 6.25
C ALA A 23 14.07 -10.69 5.96
N ILE A 24 13.80 -9.94 7.02
CA ILE A 24 13.72 -8.48 7.03
C ILE A 24 15.00 -7.98 7.70
N VAL A 25 15.82 -7.26 6.94
CA VAL A 25 17.09 -6.73 7.41
C VAL A 25 16.91 -5.25 7.70
N ASN A 26 16.99 -4.88 8.98
CA ASN A 26 17.03 -3.50 9.45
C ASN A 26 18.47 -3.08 9.73
N ALA A 27 18.69 -1.77 9.90
CA ALA A 27 20.03 -1.19 10.10
C ALA A 27 20.83 -1.88 11.23
N ASP A 28 20.20 -2.35 12.31
CA ASP A 28 20.88 -2.93 13.48
C ASP A 28 20.44 -4.37 13.82
N ARG A 29 19.52 -4.95 13.04
CA ARG A 29 18.84 -6.20 13.38
C ARG A 29 18.36 -6.95 12.13
N VAL A 30 18.57 -8.27 12.10
CA VAL A 30 17.94 -9.18 11.12
C VAL A 30 16.79 -9.90 11.81
N ASP A 31 15.57 -9.67 11.32
CA ASP A 31 14.37 -10.37 11.74
C ASP A 31 13.99 -11.44 10.72
N VAL A 32 13.69 -12.65 11.19
CA VAL A 32 13.33 -13.78 10.34
C VAL A 32 11.90 -14.17 10.66
N GLN A 33 11.05 -14.10 9.65
CA GLN A 33 9.63 -14.35 9.78
C GLN A 33 9.21 -15.58 8.97
N PHE A 34 8.37 -16.41 9.58
CA PHE A 34 7.76 -17.56 8.94
C PHE A 34 6.62 -17.10 8.03
N CYS A 35 6.61 -17.58 6.79
CA CYS A 35 5.49 -17.42 5.87
C CYS A 35 4.71 -18.74 5.79
N GLY A 36 4.03 -19.16 6.87
CA GLY A 36 3.16 -20.33 6.84
C GLY A 36 2.76 -20.92 8.21
N ALA A 37 1.74 -21.79 8.20
CA ALA A 37 1.15 -22.44 9.39
C ALA A 37 1.80 -23.78 9.78
N PHE A 38 3.07 -24.00 9.42
CA PHE A 38 3.82 -25.18 9.85
C PHE A 38 4.89 -24.78 10.85
N GLU A 39 4.93 -25.45 12.01
CA GLU A 39 6.05 -25.40 12.96
C GLU A 39 7.27 -26.11 12.34
N SER A 40 7.85 -25.54 11.27
CA SER A 40 9.14 -26.00 10.78
C SER A 40 10.23 -25.42 11.67
N SER A 41 11.04 -26.28 12.30
CA SER A 41 12.19 -25.82 13.06
C SER A 41 13.28 -25.29 12.12
N LEU A 42 14.00 -24.25 12.55
CA LEU A 42 15.16 -23.76 11.82
C LEU A 42 16.19 -24.87 11.71
N THR A 43 16.56 -25.24 10.48
CA THR A 43 17.62 -26.21 10.24
C THR A 43 18.99 -25.53 10.31
N THR A 44 20.05 -26.31 10.49
CA THR A 44 21.44 -25.81 10.42
C THR A 44 21.74 -25.12 9.09
N ALA A 45 21.08 -25.53 7.99
CA ALA A 45 21.23 -24.88 6.69
C ALA A 45 20.62 -23.47 6.68
N HIS A 46 19.45 -23.28 7.30
CA HIS A 46 18.81 -21.95 7.43
C HIS A 46 19.67 -21.01 8.28
N LEU A 47 20.22 -21.51 9.39
CA LEU A 47 21.11 -20.74 10.26
C LEU A 47 22.43 -20.36 9.56
N ASN A 48 22.96 -21.22 8.70
CA ASN A 48 24.17 -20.92 7.93
C ASN A 48 23.91 -19.90 6.81
N ALA A 49 22.76 -19.96 6.14
CA ALA A 49 22.36 -18.94 5.16
C ALA A 49 22.17 -17.56 5.80
N LEU A 50 21.59 -17.51 7.00
CA LEU A 50 21.47 -16.29 7.79
C LEU A 50 22.83 -15.73 8.22
N ARG A 51 23.77 -16.59 8.63
CA ARG A 51 25.15 -16.18 8.94
C ARG A 51 25.90 -15.68 7.72
N ASP A 52 25.71 -16.31 6.56
CA ASP A 52 26.30 -15.85 5.30
C ASP A 52 25.77 -14.47 4.91
N LEU A 53 24.45 -14.26 5.00
CA LEU A 53 23.81 -12.96 4.78
C LEU A 53 24.34 -11.90 5.77
N ALA A 54 24.45 -12.25 7.05
CA ALA A 54 24.98 -11.36 8.07
C ALA A 54 26.47 -11.05 7.89
N SER A 55 27.27 -12.00 7.41
CA SER A 55 28.69 -11.80 7.13
C SER A 55 28.96 -10.91 5.91
N ARG A 56 27.98 -10.77 5.01
CA ARG A 56 28.00 -9.83 3.88
C ARG A 56 27.64 -8.40 4.29
N MET A 57 27.06 -8.20 5.49
CA MET A 57 26.93 -6.89 6.10
C MET A 57 28.31 -6.45 6.63
N ARG A 58 29.08 -5.72 5.81
CA ARG A 58 30.41 -5.24 6.21
C ARG A 58 30.30 -4.12 7.26
N PRO A 59 31.09 -4.15 8.35
CA PRO A 59 31.42 -2.95 9.11
C PRO A 59 32.12 -1.94 8.20
N ARG A 60 31.72 -0.66 8.30
CA ARG A 60 32.13 0.41 7.40
C ARG A 60 33.54 0.94 7.73
N ASP A 61 34.57 0.12 7.57
CA ASP A 61 35.96 0.56 7.81
C ASP A 61 36.76 0.84 6.53
N ASP A 62 36.26 0.47 5.34
CA ASP A 62 37.00 0.66 4.09
C ASP A 62 36.20 1.47 3.05
N ILE A 63 36.14 2.80 3.23
CA ILE A 63 35.89 3.72 2.10
C ILE A 63 37.19 4.48 1.86
N SER A 64 38.09 3.87 1.08
CA SER A 64 38.95 4.65 0.21
C SER A 64 38.07 5.19 -0.94
N ASP A 65 37.75 6.46 -0.79
CA ASP A 65 37.17 7.52 -1.65
C ASP A 65 37.11 7.38 -3.21
N ALA A 66 37.01 6.18 -3.80
CA ALA A 66 37.16 6.02 -5.26
C ALA A 66 36.04 5.26 -6.00
N SER A 67 35.04 4.69 -5.32
CA SER A 67 33.96 3.93 -6.01
C SER A 67 32.53 4.46 -5.74
N ALA A 68 32.33 5.30 -4.73
CA ALA A 68 31.04 5.97 -4.48
C ALA A 68 30.89 7.32 -5.23
N ALA A 69 31.96 7.82 -5.85
CA ALA A 69 31.97 9.09 -6.58
C ALA A 69 31.59 8.97 -8.07
N ALA A 70 31.17 7.79 -8.54
CA ALA A 70 30.87 7.58 -9.96
C ALA A 70 29.38 7.69 -10.34
N ASN A 71 28.43 7.79 -9.40
CA ASN A 71 26.99 7.91 -9.72
C ASN A 71 26.14 8.71 -8.69
N SER A 72 26.73 9.62 -7.91
CA SER A 72 26.00 10.42 -6.90
C SER A 72 25.38 11.73 -7.43
N ASP A 73 25.44 12.00 -8.73
CA ASP A 73 24.93 13.24 -9.33
C ASP A 73 23.68 13.04 -10.21
N GLN A 74 23.16 11.80 -10.31
CA GLN A 74 21.91 11.57 -11.04
C GLN A 74 20.71 11.91 -10.15
N PRO A 75 19.81 12.81 -10.61
CA PRO A 75 18.68 13.23 -9.82
C PRO A 75 17.69 12.07 -9.64
N ARG A 76 17.31 11.85 -8.38
CA ARG A 76 16.39 10.80 -7.98
C ARG A 76 15.08 11.39 -7.48
N LEU A 77 14.03 10.63 -7.68
CA LEU A 77 12.69 10.89 -7.16
C LEU A 77 12.36 9.84 -6.12
N THR A 78 11.90 10.24 -4.95
CA THR A 78 11.43 9.34 -3.90
C THR A 78 9.99 9.69 -3.57
N THR A 79 9.12 8.69 -3.46
CA THR A 79 7.73 8.90 -3.06
C THR A 79 7.61 8.65 -1.56
N PRO A 80 7.33 9.66 -0.71
CA PRO A 80 7.23 9.47 0.75
C PRO A 80 6.11 8.50 1.16
N GLY A 81 5.10 8.34 0.30
CA GLY A 81 4.03 7.35 0.41
C GLY A 81 3.69 6.77 -0.96
N VAL A 82 2.57 6.04 -1.03
CA VAL A 82 2.09 5.46 -2.30
C VAL A 82 1.70 6.57 -3.27
N ALA A 83 2.26 6.55 -4.47
CA ALA A 83 1.92 7.50 -5.54
C ALA A 83 1.47 6.76 -6.81
N ASN A 84 0.50 7.32 -7.53
CA ASN A 84 0.08 6.76 -8.82
C ASN A 84 1.14 7.01 -9.89
N ILE A 85 1.47 5.97 -10.65
CA ILE A 85 2.30 6.00 -11.84
C ILE A 85 1.36 5.98 -13.05
N ARG A 86 1.40 7.03 -13.87
CA ARG A 86 0.47 7.22 -14.99
C ARG A 86 1.15 7.05 -16.33
N SER A 87 0.34 6.73 -17.34
CA SER A 87 0.78 6.62 -18.75
C SER A 87 1.21 7.95 -19.38
N GLY A 88 0.86 9.09 -18.77
CA GLY A 88 1.23 10.42 -19.23
C GLY A 88 1.15 11.47 -18.13
N PRO A 89 1.72 12.67 -18.34
CA PRO A 89 1.73 13.74 -17.35
C PRO A 89 0.35 14.40 -17.26
N GLY A 90 -0.45 13.97 -16.29
CA GLY A 90 -1.74 14.56 -15.99
C GLY A 90 -2.77 13.59 -15.44
N THR A 91 -3.81 14.11 -14.81
CA THR A 91 -4.89 13.28 -14.23
C THR A 91 -5.82 12.67 -15.27
N ALA A 92 -5.79 13.16 -16.51
CA ALA A 92 -6.54 12.61 -17.65
C ALA A 92 -5.93 11.33 -18.23
N PHE A 93 -4.67 11.02 -17.89
CA PHE A 93 -3.99 9.81 -18.35
C PHE A 93 -4.27 8.63 -17.42
N ALA A 94 -4.37 7.42 -17.97
CA ALA A 94 -4.63 6.22 -17.19
C ALA A 94 -3.51 5.94 -16.18
N VAL A 95 -3.90 5.46 -14.99
CA VAL A 95 -2.97 4.91 -14.01
C VAL A 95 -2.52 3.54 -14.51
N ILE A 96 -1.21 3.36 -14.65
CA ILE A 96 -0.58 2.11 -15.14
C ILE A 96 0.14 1.35 -14.03
N GLY A 97 0.33 1.99 -12.87
CA GLY A 97 0.94 1.38 -11.70
C GLY A 97 0.90 2.30 -10.48
N GLN A 98 1.50 1.86 -9.39
CA GLN A 98 1.66 2.63 -8.17
C GLN A 98 3.05 2.39 -7.58
N SER A 99 3.62 3.42 -6.95
CA SER A 99 4.82 3.27 -6.15
C SER A 99 4.49 2.79 -4.74
N ILE A 100 5.45 2.15 -4.07
CA ILE A 100 5.38 1.90 -2.63
C ILE A 100 6.01 3.07 -1.85
N ALA A 101 5.75 3.14 -0.55
CA ALA A 101 6.35 4.15 0.30
C ALA A 101 7.89 4.05 0.30
N SER A 102 8.55 5.20 0.28
CA SER A 102 10.01 5.36 0.19
C SER A 102 10.65 4.80 -1.09
N GLN A 103 9.86 4.39 -2.08
CA GLN A 103 10.42 3.92 -3.35
C GLN A 103 11.13 5.04 -4.08
N SER A 104 12.35 4.76 -4.55
CA SER A 104 13.17 5.68 -5.32
C SER A 104 13.22 5.29 -6.79
N PHE A 105 13.11 6.28 -7.66
CA PHE A 105 13.18 6.19 -9.10
C PHE A 105 14.27 7.12 -9.62
N GLU A 106 14.91 6.71 -10.71
CA GLU A 106 15.70 7.63 -11.53
C GLU A 106 14.76 8.55 -12.31
N ILE A 107 15.14 9.81 -12.44
CA ILE A 107 14.35 10.77 -13.21
C ILE A 107 14.85 10.78 -14.65
N ALA A 108 14.06 10.19 -15.55
CA ALA A 108 14.34 10.13 -16.98
C ALA A 108 13.98 11.43 -17.70
N GLY A 109 13.04 12.21 -17.15
CA GLY A 109 12.58 13.46 -17.77
C GLY A 109 11.52 14.17 -16.95
N LYS A 110 11.05 15.30 -17.46
CA LYS A 110 9.92 16.05 -16.89
C LYS A 110 8.95 16.53 -17.96
N ASN A 111 7.74 16.91 -17.57
CA ASN A 111 6.84 17.64 -18.47
C ASN A 111 7.31 19.10 -18.61
N ASN A 112 6.76 19.81 -19.60
CA ASN A 112 7.13 21.20 -19.89
C ASN A 112 7.06 22.12 -18.66
N ASP A 113 6.08 21.89 -17.79
CA ASP A 113 5.81 22.74 -16.62
C ASP A 113 6.52 22.26 -15.34
N GLY A 114 7.25 21.14 -15.40
CA GLY A 114 7.96 20.56 -14.25
C GLY A 114 7.07 20.01 -13.13
N THR A 115 5.77 19.86 -13.36
CA THR A 115 4.79 19.34 -12.40
C THR A 115 4.69 17.81 -12.40
N TRP A 116 5.29 17.14 -13.38
CA TRP A 116 5.32 15.69 -13.52
C TRP A 116 6.73 15.22 -13.89
N TRP A 117 7.17 14.17 -13.21
CA TRP A 117 8.43 13.49 -13.46
C TRP A 117 8.19 12.20 -14.24
N GLN A 118 8.97 12.00 -15.28
CA GLN A 118 9.01 10.75 -16.03
C GLN A 118 10.04 9.82 -15.38
N VAL A 119 9.63 8.60 -15.10
CA VAL A 119 10.44 7.56 -14.48
C VAL A 119 10.42 6.31 -15.35
N PRO A 120 11.49 5.51 -15.39
CA PRO A 120 11.44 4.16 -15.94
C PRO A 120 10.41 3.33 -15.16
N PHE A 121 9.52 2.64 -15.87
CA PHE A 121 8.49 1.81 -15.25
C PHE A 121 8.17 0.61 -16.15
N GLU A 122 8.39 -0.59 -15.61
CA GLU A 122 8.33 -1.87 -16.35
C GLU A 122 9.13 -1.80 -17.66
N ASP A 123 8.53 -2.18 -18.78
CA ASP A 123 9.16 -2.17 -20.12
C ASP A 123 9.12 -0.78 -20.79
N GLY A 124 8.69 0.26 -20.06
CA GLY A 124 8.46 1.58 -20.62
C GLY A 124 8.72 2.72 -19.63
N THR A 125 7.90 3.77 -19.72
CA THR A 125 8.00 4.94 -18.84
C THR A 125 6.67 5.24 -18.18
N GLY A 126 6.75 5.75 -16.96
CA GLY A 126 5.62 6.18 -16.17
C GLY A 126 5.80 7.63 -15.70
N TRP A 127 4.69 8.22 -15.27
CA TRP A 127 4.64 9.62 -14.84
C TRP A 127 4.14 9.73 -13.41
N ILE A 128 4.93 10.38 -12.55
CA ILE A 128 4.62 10.65 -11.14
C ILE A 128 4.51 12.15 -10.94
N ALA A 129 3.47 12.60 -10.22
CA ALA A 129 3.28 14.02 -9.94
C ALA A 129 4.35 14.51 -8.96
N SER A 130 4.93 15.69 -9.21
CA SER A 130 5.92 16.28 -8.30
C SER A 130 5.33 16.59 -6.93
N SER A 131 4.02 16.83 -6.83
CA SER A 131 3.32 17.12 -5.58
C SER A 131 3.27 15.96 -4.58
N VAL A 132 3.55 14.72 -5.03
CA VAL A 132 3.53 13.51 -4.19
C VAL A 132 4.91 12.85 -4.09
N ALA A 133 5.95 13.58 -4.48
CA ALA A 133 7.31 13.06 -4.54
C ALA A 133 8.34 14.10 -4.05
N THR A 134 9.43 13.63 -3.48
CA THR A 134 10.60 14.42 -3.10
C THR A 134 11.74 14.10 -4.06
N THR A 135 12.54 15.09 -4.43
CA THR A 135 13.69 14.88 -5.34
C THR A 135 15.00 15.15 -4.62
N THR A 136 16.02 14.33 -4.90
CA THR A 136 17.39 14.53 -4.44
C THR A 136 18.33 14.67 -5.63
N GLY A 137 19.43 15.41 -5.46
CA GLY A 137 20.36 15.73 -6.56
C GLY A 137 19.93 16.95 -7.40
N SER A 138 20.71 17.27 -8.44
CA SER A 138 20.48 18.43 -9.29
C SER A 138 19.38 18.17 -10.32
N THR A 139 18.17 18.65 -10.05
CA THR A 139 17.02 18.52 -10.97
C THR A 139 16.97 19.61 -12.05
N GLY A 140 17.84 20.62 -11.96
CA GLY A 140 17.86 21.77 -12.87
C GLY A 140 18.25 21.44 -14.31
N SER A 141 19.00 20.35 -14.53
CA SER A 141 19.46 19.87 -15.84
C SER A 141 18.55 18.81 -16.47
N ILE A 142 17.51 18.35 -15.77
CA ILE A 142 16.56 17.35 -16.31
C ILE A 142 15.83 17.97 -17.49
N GLN A 143 15.94 17.30 -18.63
CA GLN A 143 15.33 17.72 -19.89
C GLN A 143 13.82 17.49 -19.88
N VAL A 144 13.09 18.35 -20.60
CA VAL A 144 11.69 18.08 -20.93
C VAL A 144 11.65 16.85 -21.84
N SER A 145 10.82 15.87 -21.50
CA SER A 145 10.67 14.67 -22.30
C SER A 145 10.13 15.02 -23.69
N ILE A 146 10.74 14.45 -24.73
CA ILE A 146 10.35 14.69 -26.13
C ILE A 146 9.14 13.85 -26.56
N ASP A 147 8.86 12.75 -25.86
CA ASP A 147 7.79 11.79 -26.18
C ASP A 147 6.69 11.84 -25.12
N ILE A 148 6.08 13.01 -24.95
CA ILE A 148 4.90 13.15 -24.09
C ILE A 148 3.67 12.65 -24.86
N PRO A 149 2.98 11.58 -24.40
CA PRO A 149 1.78 11.11 -25.09
C PRO A 149 0.71 12.20 -25.06
N THR A 150 0.04 12.41 -26.18
CA THR A 150 -1.11 13.31 -26.24
C THR A 150 -2.21 12.77 -25.33
N PRO A 151 -2.87 13.62 -24.53
CA PRO A 151 -3.97 13.20 -23.68
C PRO A 151 -5.06 12.56 -24.53
N PRO A 152 -5.68 11.46 -24.07
CA PRO A 152 -6.81 10.87 -24.76
C PRO A 152 -7.90 11.93 -24.97
N PRO A 153 -8.65 11.89 -26.09
CA PRO A 153 -9.68 12.87 -26.38
C PRO A 153 -10.63 12.95 -25.20
N THR A 154 -10.70 14.13 -24.59
CA THR A 154 -11.63 14.38 -23.48
C THR A 154 -13.04 14.04 -23.97
N PRO A 155 -13.76 13.11 -23.33
CA PRO A 155 -15.15 12.88 -23.67
C PRO A 155 -15.88 14.22 -23.57
N ALA A 156 -16.53 14.64 -24.65
CA ALA A 156 -17.37 15.83 -24.62
C ALA A 156 -18.46 15.59 -23.56
N VAL A 157 -18.37 16.33 -22.45
CA VAL A 157 -19.42 16.36 -21.45
C VAL A 157 -20.67 16.94 -22.10
N THR A 158 -21.55 16.06 -22.56
CA THR A 158 -22.94 16.43 -22.80
C THR A 158 -23.47 16.91 -21.44
N PRO A 159 -24.08 18.10 -21.31
CA PRO A 159 -24.66 18.54 -20.06
C PRO A 159 -25.84 17.62 -19.72
N THR A 160 -25.53 16.51 -19.04
CA THR A 160 -26.50 15.68 -18.33
C THR A 160 -27.10 16.56 -17.25
N ALA A 161 -28.43 16.65 -17.21
CA ALA A 161 -29.14 17.34 -16.14
C ALA A 161 -28.53 16.94 -14.79
N ALA A 162 -28.14 17.93 -13.98
CA ALA A 162 -27.51 17.71 -12.70
C ALA A 162 -28.36 16.71 -11.89
N ALA A 163 -27.83 15.49 -11.70
CA ALA A 163 -28.43 14.55 -10.78
C ALA A 163 -28.56 15.28 -9.44
N THR A 164 -29.77 15.38 -8.91
CA THR A 164 -29.97 15.80 -7.52
C THR A 164 -29.05 14.93 -6.67
N PRO A 165 -28.16 15.52 -5.83
CA PRO A 165 -27.22 14.73 -5.07
C PRO A 165 -28.00 13.74 -4.20
N THR A 166 -27.99 12.47 -4.58
CA THR A 166 -28.55 11.40 -3.78
C THR A 166 -27.73 11.36 -2.50
N SER A 167 -28.35 11.72 -1.38
CA SER A 167 -27.71 11.61 -0.07
C SER A 167 -27.26 10.16 0.15
N LEU A 168 -26.03 9.96 0.61
CA LEU A 168 -25.51 8.61 0.91
C LEU A 168 -26.39 7.93 1.98
N PRO A 169 -26.63 6.61 1.89
CA PRO A 169 -27.46 5.88 2.83
C PRO A 169 -26.84 5.90 4.23
N ARG A 170 -27.62 6.13 5.30
CA ARG A 170 -27.12 6.13 6.70
C ARG A 170 -27.50 4.87 7.49
N GLU A 171 -27.94 3.83 6.81
CA GLU A 171 -28.23 2.53 7.41
C GLU A 171 -27.17 1.52 6.97
N ARG A 172 -26.78 0.62 7.88
CA ARG A 172 -25.87 -0.48 7.52
C ARG A 172 -26.57 -1.38 6.51
N SER A 173 -25.90 -1.64 5.39
CA SER A 173 -26.36 -2.59 4.38
C SER A 173 -25.84 -3.98 4.68
N ASP A 174 -26.72 -4.99 4.59
CA ASP A 174 -26.39 -6.41 4.62
C ASP A 174 -26.21 -7.00 3.21
N GLN A 175 -26.28 -6.16 2.18
CA GLN A 175 -26.14 -6.54 0.77
C GLN A 175 -24.68 -6.88 0.42
N GLU A 176 -24.49 -7.92 -0.39
CA GLU A 176 -23.23 -8.21 -1.07
C GLU A 176 -23.11 -7.35 -2.34
N PHE A 177 -22.01 -6.63 -2.48
CA PHE A 177 -21.71 -5.78 -3.64
C PHE A 177 -20.55 -6.35 -4.44
N THR A 178 -20.61 -6.21 -5.76
CA THR A 178 -19.49 -6.59 -6.63
C THR A 178 -18.46 -5.46 -6.71
N VAL A 179 -17.20 -5.76 -6.42
CA VAL A 179 -16.05 -4.86 -6.52
C VAL A 179 -14.94 -5.59 -7.28
N GLY A 180 -14.83 -5.33 -8.58
CA GLY A 180 -13.94 -6.11 -9.45
C GLY A 180 -14.31 -7.59 -9.43
N SER A 181 -13.34 -8.46 -9.11
CA SER A 181 -13.53 -9.91 -8.99
C SER A 181 -14.03 -10.36 -7.61
N TRP A 182 -14.48 -9.43 -6.77
CA TRP A 182 -14.88 -9.73 -5.38
C TRP A 182 -16.35 -9.43 -5.12
N GLY A 183 -17.00 -10.31 -4.38
CA GLY A 183 -18.21 -9.99 -3.64
C GLY A 183 -17.82 -9.49 -2.25
N VAL A 184 -18.30 -8.29 -1.87
CA VAL A 184 -17.96 -7.63 -0.62
C VAL A 184 -19.23 -7.39 0.18
N ARG A 185 -19.26 -7.88 1.42
CA ARG A 185 -20.40 -7.69 2.33
C ARG A 185 -19.89 -7.31 3.72
N LEU A 186 -20.29 -6.14 4.21
CA LEU A 186 -19.95 -5.72 5.57
C LEU A 186 -20.75 -6.55 6.58
N TYR A 187 -20.09 -7.04 7.63
CA TYR A 187 -20.80 -7.68 8.74
C TYR A 187 -20.50 -7.04 10.10
N ASP A 188 -19.35 -6.37 10.27
CA ASP A 188 -19.06 -5.62 11.49
C ASP A 188 -18.09 -4.45 11.26
N VAL A 189 -18.00 -3.55 12.23
CA VAL A 189 -17.01 -2.47 12.28
C VAL A 189 -16.44 -2.40 13.68
N LYS A 190 -15.13 -2.53 13.80
CA LYS A 190 -14.40 -2.40 15.07
C LYS A 190 -13.68 -1.06 15.12
N LYS A 191 -13.58 -0.49 16.32
CA LYS A 191 -12.74 0.67 16.61
C LYS A 191 -11.77 0.32 17.73
N ALA A 192 -10.50 0.67 17.60
CA ALA A 192 -9.51 0.47 18.66
C ALA A 192 -8.39 1.52 18.56
N LYS A 193 -7.76 1.88 19.69
CA LYS A 193 -6.55 2.73 19.67
C LYS A 193 -5.30 1.95 19.26
N ALA A 194 -5.23 0.68 19.63
CA ALA A 194 -4.14 -0.22 19.30
C ALA A 194 -4.67 -1.56 18.80
N MET A 195 -3.96 -2.16 17.86
CA MET A 195 -4.18 -3.55 17.44
C MET A 195 -2.95 -4.38 17.78
N TYR A 196 -3.11 -5.68 18.05
CA TYR A 196 -2.02 -6.52 18.53
C TYR A 196 -1.67 -7.68 17.60
N PHE A 197 -0.37 -7.86 17.37
CA PHE A 197 0.19 -9.01 16.67
C PHE A 197 1.34 -9.62 17.48
N TYR A 198 1.16 -10.85 17.98
CA TYR A 198 2.16 -11.56 18.81
C TYR A 198 2.77 -10.71 19.95
N GLY A 199 1.95 -9.87 20.60
CA GLY A 199 2.37 -9.01 21.71
C GLY A 199 2.96 -7.66 21.30
N ASN A 200 3.16 -7.40 20.00
CA ASN A 200 3.49 -6.08 19.48
C ASN A 200 2.20 -5.30 19.23
N ALA A 201 2.21 -4.02 19.60
CA ALA A 201 1.08 -3.11 19.43
C ALA A 201 1.29 -2.21 18.20
N GLU A 202 0.35 -2.26 17.27
CA GLU A 202 0.18 -1.27 16.21
C GLU A 202 -0.72 -0.16 16.71
N ILE A 203 -0.11 0.97 17.08
CA ILE A 203 -0.81 2.12 17.65
C ILE A 203 -1.22 3.05 16.51
N ALA A 204 -2.51 3.35 16.38
CA ALA A 204 -3.00 4.33 15.43
C ALA A 204 -2.55 5.75 15.84
N ASP A 205 -2.27 6.62 14.87
CA ASP A 205 -2.12 8.06 15.10
C ASP A 205 -3.45 8.64 15.61
N GLY A 206 -4.56 8.29 14.94
CA GLY A 206 -5.92 8.56 15.39
C GLY A 206 -6.51 7.36 16.14
N VAL A 207 -7.38 6.63 15.46
CA VAL A 207 -7.96 5.35 15.89
C VAL A 207 -8.03 4.42 14.69
N TRP A 208 -7.83 3.13 14.92
CA TRP A 208 -8.13 2.11 13.92
C TRP A 208 -9.63 1.98 13.79
N LEU A 209 -10.18 2.35 12.62
CA LEU A 209 -11.51 1.99 12.20
C LEU A 209 -11.40 0.81 11.22
N THR A 210 -11.90 -0.34 11.64
CA THR A 210 -11.68 -1.60 10.94
C THR A 210 -13.02 -2.20 10.52
N PRO A 211 -13.46 -2.01 9.27
CA PRO A 211 -14.54 -2.78 8.69
C PRO A 211 -14.13 -4.24 8.56
N LEU A 212 -14.98 -5.11 9.05
CA LEU A 212 -14.88 -6.55 8.87
C LEU A 212 -15.90 -6.95 7.80
N VAL A 213 -15.40 -7.57 6.74
CA VAL A 213 -16.20 -7.91 5.56
C VAL A 213 -16.07 -9.38 5.24
N GLU A 214 -17.15 -9.96 4.74
CA GLU A 214 -17.11 -11.19 3.98
C GLU A 214 -16.65 -10.85 2.57
N LEU A 215 -15.63 -11.57 2.11
CA LEU A 215 -15.00 -11.41 0.81
C LEU A 215 -15.14 -12.72 0.03
N ARG A 216 -15.91 -12.68 -1.05
CA ARG A 216 -16.15 -13.82 -1.95
C ARG A 216 -15.32 -13.68 -3.22
N ASN A 217 -14.50 -14.67 -3.56
CA ASN A 217 -13.84 -14.69 -4.86
C ASN A 217 -14.86 -15.03 -5.97
N LEU A 218 -15.17 -14.06 -6.84
CA LEU A 218 -16.04 -14.22 -8.02
C LEU A 218 -15.25 -14.55 -9.30
N GLY A 219 -13.92 -14.55 -9.24
CA GLY A 219 -13.04 -14.87 -10.36
C GLY A 219 -12.99 -16.37 -10.67
N ALA A 220 -12.44 -16.68 -11.85
CA ALA A 220 -12.31 -18.06 -12.33
C ALA A 220 -11.07 -18.80 -11.79
N ALA A 221 -10.16 -18.09 -11.11
CA ALA A 221 -8.92 -18.62 -10.56
C ALA A 221 -8.77 -18.23 -9.08
N GLU A 222 -7.77 -18.79 -8.41
CA GLU A 222 -7.41 -18.39 -7.06
C GLU A 222 -6.84 -16.96 -7.06
N ILE A 223 -7.32 -16.10 -6.17
CA ILE A 223 -6.93 -14.69 -6.11
C ILE A 223 -6.57 -14.34 -4.67
N ARG A 224 -5.49 -13.60 -4.49
CA ARG A 224 -5.13 -12.97 -3.22
C ARG A 224 -5.67 -11.54 -3.21
N PRO A 225 -6.33 -11.08 -2.13
CA PRO A 225 -6.83 -9.70 -2.07
C PRO A 225 -5.75 -8.65 -2.39
N VAL A 226 -4.53 -8.86 -1.90
CA VAL A 226 -3.38 -7.96 -2.15
C VAL A 226 -2.94 -7.90 -3.62
N ASP A 227 -3.09 -8.99 -4.36
CA ASP A 227 -2.69 -9.08 -5.78
C ASP A 227 -3.84 -8.68 -6.73
N SER A 228 -4.93 -8.15 -6.17
CA SER A 228 -6.14 -7.81 -6.91
C SER A 228 -6.35 -6.30 -6.99
N ASN A 229 -7.11 -5.85 -7.99
CA ASN A 229 -7.56 -4.47 -8.07
C ASN A 229 -8.74 -4.22 -7.10
N LEU A 230 -8.59 -4.55 -5.82
CA LEU A 230 -9.56 -4.26 -4.76
C LEU A 230 -9.19 -2.93 -4.09
N SER A 231 -9.70 -1.82 -4.64
CA SER A 231 -9.36 -0.47 -4.16
C SER A 231 -10.47 0.11 -3.32
N LEU A 232 -10.42 -0.17 -2.02
CA LEU A 232 -11.33 0.39 -1.04
C LEU A 232 -10.83 1.75 -0.54
N TYR A 233 -11.74 2.60 -0.12
CA TYR A 233 -11.44 3.86 0.54
C TYR A 233 -12.59 4.26 1.46
N LEU A 234 -12.34 5.13 2.43
CA LEU A 234 -13.38 5.77 3.21
C LEU A 234 -13.72 7.13 2.62
N GLN A 235 -14.99 7.49 2.68
CA GLN A 235 -15.47 8.84 2.43
C GLN A 235 -16.23 9.33 3.66
N ASP A 236 -15.93 10.53 4.16
CA ASP A 236 -16.69 11.13 5.25
C ASP A 236 -17.85 12.02 4.75
N GLN A 237 -18.66 12.54 5.68
CA GLN A 237 -19.83 13.37 5.36
C GLN A 237 -19.49 14.68 4.61
N SER A 238 -18.25 15.16 4.71
CA SER A 238 -17.76 16.35 4.00
C SER A 238 -17.26 16.03 2.60
N GLY A 239 -17.14 14.73 2.27
CA GLY A 239 -16.59 14.23 1.01
C GLY A 239 -15.07 14.02 1.04
N ARG A 240 -14.40 14.15 2.20
CA ARG A 240 -12.98 13.81 2.33
C ARG A 240 -12.79 12.32 2.11
N ILE A 241 -11.75 11.98 1.34
CA ILE A 241 -11.37 10.61 1.00
C ILE A 241 -10.18 10.17 1.85
N ILE A 242 -10.23 8.97 2.41
CA ILE A 242 -9.12 8.29 3.09
C ILE A 242 -8.88 6.96 2.36
N GLU A 243 -7.81 6.90 1.58
CA GLU A 243 -7.47 5.73 0.76
C GLU A 243 -7.02 4.56 1.64
N TYR A 244 -7.43 3.34 1.29
CA TYR A 244 -6.95 2.15 1.97
C TYR A 244 -5.55 1.76 1.47
N ASN A 245 -4.61 1.53 2.39
CA ASN A 245 -3.32 0.94 2.06
C ASN A 245 -3.33 -0.56 2.34
N ILE A 246 -3.59 -1.36 1.31
CA ILE A 246 -3.61 -2.83 1.39
C ILE A 246 -2.25 -3.44 1.73
N PHE A 247 -1.17 -2.69 1.50
CA PHE A 247 0.21 -3.12 1.78
C PHE A 247 0.69 -2.73 3.18
N ASN A 248 -0.14 -2.11 4.01
CA ASN A 248 0.19 -1.90 5.42
C ASN A 248 0.14 -3.24 6.17
N LEU A 249 1.20 -4.04 5.99
CA LEU A 249 1.28 -5.41 6.46
C LEU A 249 1.12 -5.49 7.98
N SER A 250 1.69 -4.55 8.73
CA SER A 250 1.63 -4.57 10.20
C SER A 250 0.19 -4.38 10.69
N ALA A 251 -0.52 -3.37 10.19
CA ALA A 251 -1.92 -3.12 10.55
C ALA A 251 -2.83 -4.26 10.09
N VAL A 252 -2.66 -4.76 8.86
CA VAL A 252 -3.46 -5.88 8.33
C VAL A 252 -3.25 -7.15 9.16
N MET A 253 -2.00 -7.49 9.52
CA MET A 253 -1.71 -8.66 10.36
C MET A 253 -2.27 -8.49 11.78
N ALA A 254 -2.07 -7.32 12.39
CA ALA A 254 -2.60 -7.04 13.72
C ALA A 254 -4.13 -7.10 13.77
N ALA A 255 -4.81 -6.51 12.79
CA ALA A 255 -6.27 -6.59 12.69
C ALA A 255 -6.75 -8.03 12.46
N SER A 256 -6.13 -8.74 11.51
CA SER A 256 -6.50 -10.12 11.17
C SER A 256 -6.34 -11.04 12.38
N TRP A 257 -5.24 -10.89 13.12
CA TRP A 257 -4.97 -11.66 14.32
C TRP A 257 -5.90 -11.31 15.47
N GLN A 258 -6.06 -10.02 15.79
CA GLN A 258 -6.90 -9.58 16.90
C GLN A 258 -8.36 -9.96 16.71
N TYR A 259 -8.87 -9.85 15.49
CA TYR A 259 -10.27 -10.15 15.19
C TYR A 259 -10.50 -11.57 14.66
N GLN A 260 -9.45 -12.39 14.58
CA GLN A 260 -9.50 -13.79 14.14
C GLN A 260 -10.15 -13.94 12.74
N VAL A 261 -9.71 -13.11 11.80
CA VAL A 261 -10.17 -13.09 10.40
C VAL A 261 -9.01 -13.36 9.43
N GLY A 262 -9.32 -13.70 8.18
CA GLY A 262 -8.32 -13.99 7.15
C GLY A 262 -7.54 -12.76 6.70
N ALA A 263 -6.30 -12.98 6.30
CA ALA A 263 -5.38 -11.96 5.84
C ALA A 263 -5.46 -11.73 4.31
N HIS A 264 -4.90 -10.61 3.84
CA HIS A 264 -4.95 -10.24 2.41
C HIS A 264 -3.96 -11.02 1.52
N TYR A 265 -3.14 -11.87 2.15
CA TYR A 265 -2.07 -12.64 1.53
C TYR A 265 -2.42 -14.12 1.36
N ASP A 266 -3.57 -14.54 1.88
CA ASP A 266 -4.03 -15.90 1.69
C ASP A 266 -4.73 -16.00 0.34
N PRO A 267 -4.35 -16.96 -0.51
CA PRO A 267 -5.00 -17.15 -1.78
C PRO A 267 -6.38 -17.79 -1.56
N ILE A 268 -7.40 -17.24 -2.22
CA ILE A 268 -8.80 -17.61 -2.02
C ILE A 268 -9.32 -18.27 -3.28
N LYS A 269 -9.81 -19.51 -3.16
CA LYS A 269 -10.35 -20.27 -4.31
C LYS A 269 -11.64 -19.64 -4.85
N PRO A 270 -11.95 -19.84 -6.15
CA PRO A 270 -13.23 -19.42 -6.74
C PRO A 270 -14.44 -19.85 -5.91
N GLY A 271 -15.37 -18.92 -5.68
CA GLY A 271 -16.60 -19.14 -4.93
C GLY A 271 -16.47 -19.20 -3.40
N VAL A 272 -15.24 -19.27 -2.87
CA VAL A 272 -14.99 -19.28 -1.42
C VAL A 272 -15.23 -17.89 -0.84
N VAL A 273 -15.87 -17.87 0.33
CA VAL A 273 -16.08 -16.69 1.16
C VAL A 273 -15.16 -16.78 2.38
N ILE A 274 -14.43 -15.71 2.67
CA ILE A 274 -13.69 -15.57 3.92
C ILE A 274 -14.15 -14.31 4.65
N GLY A 275 -14.06 -14.30 5.98
CA GLY A 275 -14.05 -13.04 6.73
C GLY A 275 -12.67 -12.42 6.66
N THR A 276 -12.58 -11.11 6.43
CA THR A 276 -11.32 -10.35 6.44
C THR A 276 -11.55 -8.93 6.96
N SER A 277 -10.47 -8.21 7.26
CA SER A 277 -10.51 -6.86 7.85
C SER A 277 -9.77 -5.83 7.01
N PHE A 278 -10.22 -4.59 7.05
CA PHE A 278 -9.61 -3.46 6.34
C PHE A 278 -9.31 -2.29 7.31
N PRO A 279 -8.24 -2.34 8.12
CA PRO A 279 -7.98 -1.31 9.12
C PRO A 279 -7.60 0.04 8.49
N PHE A 280 -8.31 1.11 8.84
CA PHE A 280 -7.99 2.50 8.48
C PHE A 280 -7.57 3.27 9.72
N ASP A 281 -6.46 4.00 9.65
CA ASP A 281 -6.12 5.00 10.65
C ASP A 281 -6.89 6.29 10.36
N VAL A 282 -7.78 6.68 11.27
CA VAL A 282 -8.69 7.81 11.08
C VAL A 282 -8.75 8.73 12.30
N PRO A 283 -9.06 10.02 12.12
CA PRO A 283 -9.35 10.90 13.25
C PRO A 283 -10.52 10.35 14.10
N PRO A 284 -10.45 10.41 15.44
CA PRO A 284 -11.51 9.91 16.32
C PRO A 284 -12.83 10.70 16.22
N ASP A 285 -12.77 11.90 15.66
CA ASP A 285 -13.87 12.83 15.43
C ASP A 285 -14.33 12.91 13.96
N LEU A 286 -13.94 11.92 13.13
CA LEU A 286 -14.24 11.86 11.69
C LEU A 286 -15.75 11.97 11.35
N GLY A 287 -16.63 11.66 12.30
CA GLY A 287 -18.08 11.71 12.11
C GLY A 287 -18.60 10.55 11.27
N ASP A 288 -19.63 10.79 10.47
CA ASP A 288 -20.23 9.78 9.60
C ASP A 288 -19.30 9.40 8.45
N VAL A 289 -19.10 8.08 8.27
CA VAL A 289 -18.18 7.55 7.27
C VAL A 289 -18.76 6.36 6.51
N TRP A 290 -18.41 6.29 5.23
CA TRP A 290 -18.81 5.24 4.30
C TRP A 290 -17.58 4.52 3.75
N LEU A 291 -17.65 3.19 3.67
CA LEU A 291 -16.74 2.39 2.88
C LEU A 291 -17.17 2.44 1.41
N ARG A 292 -16.20 2.73 0.56
CA ARG A 292 -16.35 2.97 -0.87
C ARG A 292 -15.32 2.17 -1.65
N ALA A 293 -15.53 2.02 -2.95
CA ALA A 293 -14.66 1.26 -3.83
C ALA A 293 -14.53 1.98 -5.18
N LYS A 294 -13.32 2.05 -5.73
CA LYS A 294 -13.08 2.74 -7.01
C LYS A 294 -13.71 2.01 -8.19
N GLN A 295 -13.86 0.70 -8.07
CA GLN A 295 -14.38 -0.19 -9.11
C GLN A 295 -15.91 -0.14 -9.20
N ASN A 296 -16.59 0.30 -8.14
CA ASN A 296 -18.05 0.34 -8.08
C ASN A 296 -18.55 1.63 -7.43
N PRO A 297 -19.00 2.62 -8.23
CA PRO A 297 -19.56 3.87 -7.73
C PRO A 297 -20.82 3.72 -6.87
N ASP A 298 -21.56 2.62 -7.01
CA ASP A 298 -22.77 2.33 -6.23
C ASP A 298 -22.44 1.65 -4.89
N PHE A 299 -21.20 1.19 -4.70
CA PHE A 299 -20.75 0.63 -3.42
C PHE A 299 -20.54 1.77 -2.40
N ALA A 300 -21.54 1.89 -1.52
CA ALA A 300 -21.65 2.95 -0.52
C ALA A 300 -22.14 2.38 0.81
N VAL A 301 -21.25 1.76 1.58
CA VAL A 301 -21.63 1.08 2.81
C VAL A 301 -21.37 1.96 4.02
N TYR A 302 -22.42 2.34 4.73
CA TYR A 302 -22.29 3.16 5.94
C TYR A 302 -21.66 2.36 7.08
N LEU A 303 -20.60 2.89 7.68
CA LEU A 303 -19.88 2.25 8.79
C LEU A 303 -20.36 2.74 10.16
N GLY A 304 -20.90 3.96 10.21
CA GLY A 304 -21.33 4.62 11.44
C GLY A 304 -20.65 5.98 11.64
N ASN A 305 -20.98 6.62 12.75
CA ASN A 305 -20.27 7.79 13.23
C ASN A 305 -19.07 7.36 14.08
N VAL A 306 -17.84 7.70 13.68
CA VAL A 306 -16.60 7.20 14.33
C VAL A 306 -16.55 7.51 15.83
N SER A 307 -17.05 8.68 16.25
CA SER A 307 -17.06 9.07 17.67
C SER A 307 -18.06 8.28 18.51
N GLN A 308 -19.09 7.69 17.88
CA GLN A 308 -20.14 6.92 18.55
C GLN A 308 -19.89 5.41 18.53
N ILE A 309 -19.00 4.92 17.65
CA ILE A 309 -18.62 3.50 17.64
C ILE A 309 -17.87 3.20 18.96
N PRO A 310 -18.26 2.17 19.74
CA PRO A 310 -17.53 1.80 20.95
C PRO A 310 -16.10 1.36 20.63
N GLU A 311 -15.14 1.71 21.49
CA GLU A 311 -13.81 1.12 21.42
C GLU A 311 -13.86 -0.34 21.88
N THR A 312 -13.19 -1.20 21.10
CA THR A 312 -13.01 -2.61 21.40
C THR A 312 -11.84 -2.70 22.37
N GLN A 313 -12.07 -3.33 23.52
CA GLN A 313 -11.02 -3.63 24.49
C GLN A 313 -10.23 -4.87 24.09
#